data_AF-A0A6A1VN65-F1
#
_entry.id   AF-A0A6A1VN65-F1
#
_cell.length_a   1.000
_cell.length_b   1.000
_cell.length_c   1.000
_cell.angle_alpha   90.00
_cell.angle_beta   90.00
_cell.angle_gamma   90.00
#
_symmetry.space_group_name_H-M   'P 1'
#
loop_
_entity.id
_entity.type
_entity.pdbx_description
1 polymer ?
#
loop_
_entity_poly.entity_id
_entity_poly.type
_entity_poly.pdbx_seq_one_letter_code
_entity_poly.pdbx_strand_id
1 'polypeptide(L)'
;MRLPNAGLALPYAPYWWGVTIGGMLGTGAHGSTLWGKGSAVHDYVVEIRIVSPGGPKEGYAKVRILDDDDEEFHAAKVSFGVLGVISQVTIKLQPLFKRSITYLTKNDSDLGDQVESFGQEHEFGDITWYPSQRTAVYRIDDRVATNTCGNGLYDFTPFRSTLSAEVGVVRSLEEFQESVRDANGKCLAAKFVISTLMNGAYGLRNDVRNKKFADFGLIGHTFTGYPVIGYQNRLQPSGTCLDSPEDALSTACAWDPRIKGEFFHETTFSIGLSKSKSFIQDVQKLIELKPKSMLYEDILEEVEQLALFKYGALPHWGKNRNLAFDGAINKYRNAKEFSKIKDVYDPLGLFSSEWTNEVLGLQNGLTVDKKGCALEGLCICSLDIHCAPSAGYYCRPGKVYKDARVCTRLTS
;
A
#
# COMPACT_ATOMS: atom_id res chain seq x y z
N MET A 1 8.51 12.85 -13.77
CA MET A 1 9.85 13.46 -13.54
C MET A 1 10.88 12.73 -14.39
N ARG A 2 11.68 13.39 -15.23
CA ARG A 2 12.64 12.73 -16.14
C ARG A 2 14.03 12.54 -15.51
N LEU A 3 14.07 12.06 -14.26
CA LEU A 3 15.33 11.91 -13.48
C LEU A 3 16.43 11.08 -14.17
N PRO A 4 16.10 9.96 -14.85
CA PRO A 4 17.14 9.13 -15.46
C PRO A 4 17.93 9.86 -16.57
N ASN A 5 17.30 10.82 -17.25
CA ASN A 5 17.96 11.62 -18.29
C ASN A 5 19.06 12.54 -17.71
N ALA A 6 18.96 12.88 -16.43
CA ALA A 6 19.97 13.63 -15.69
C ALA A 6 20.95 12.72 -14.94
N GLY A 7 20.87 11.40 -15.11
CA GLY A 7 21.69 10.45 -14.36
C GLY A 7 21.35 10.41 -12.87
N LEU A 8 20.11 10.71 -12.50
CA LEU A 8 19.64 10.76 -11.10
C LEU A 8 18.48 9.78 -10.85
N ALA A 9 18.30 9.40 -9.58
CA ALA A 9 17.20 8.58 -9.11
C ALA A 9 16.70 9.03 -7.74
N LEU A 10 15.42 8.76 -7.46
CA LEU A 10 14.93 8.74 -6.09
C LEU A 10 15.65 7.60 -5.34
N PRO A 11 16.11 7.82 -4.10
CA PRO A 11 16.71 6.76 -3.29
C PRO A 11 15.76 5.57 -3.13
N TYR A 12 14.51 5.86 -2.74
CA TYR A 12 13.43 4.90 -2.58
C TYR A 12 12.18 5.45 -3.28
N ALA A 13 11.46 4.58 -3.97
CA ALA A 13 10.25 4.93 -4.70
C ALA A 13 9.12 3.95 -4.37
N PRO A 14 7.85 4.42 -4.37
CA PRO A 14 6.72 3.52 -4.27
C PRO A 14 6.66 2.58 -5.48
N TYR A 15 5.95 1.46 -5.30
CA TYR A 15 5.73 0.48 -6.35
C TYR A 15 4.85 0.98 -7.50
N TRP A 16 3.93 1.91 -7.21
CA TRP A 16 3.01 2.49 -8.17
C TRP A 16 3.46 3.90 -8.55
N TRP A 17 3.67 4.18 -9.84
CA TRP A 17 4.06 5.53 -10.30
C TRP A 17 2.89 6.48 -10.56
N GLY A 18 1.64 6.03 -10.41
CA GLY A 18 0.45 6.83 -10.70
C GLY A 18 0.09 7.83 -9.60
N VAL A 19 1.02 8.16 -8.71
CA VAL A 19 0.82 9.10 -7.61
C VAL A 19 1.58 10.39 -7.90
N THR A 20 0.92 11.53 -7.77
CA THR A 20 1.56 12.84 -7.89
C THR A 20 2.51 13.08 -6.71
N ILE A 21 3.47 14.01 -6.83
CA ILE A 21 4.37 14.34 -5.72
C ILE A 21 3.59 14.84 -4.49
N GLY A 22 2.55 15.65 -4.68
CA GLY A 22 1.68 16.11 -3.60
C GLY A 22 0.93 14.95 -2.93
N GLY A 23 0.43 13.99 -3.69
CA GLY A 23 -0.22 12.79 -3.15
C GLY A 23 0.75 11.89 -2.38
N MET A 24 1.97 11.72 -2.88
CA MET A 24 3.02 10.94 -2.19
C MET A 24 3.38 11.55 -0.84
N LEU A 25 3.53 12.87 -0.77
CA LEU A 25 3.80 13.57 0.49
C LEU A 25 2.59 13.56 1.40
N GLY A 26 1.41 13.96 0.90
CA GLY A 26 0.19 14.07 1.68
C GLY A 26 -0.23 12.78 2.39
N THR A 27 0.10 11.61 1.82
CA THR A 27 -0.25 10.29 2.38
C THR A 27 0.93 9.52 2.95
N GLY A 28 2.16 10.04 2.85
CA GLY A 28 3.36 9.39 3.38
C GLY A 28 3.86 8.20 2.56
N ALA A 29 3.72 8.23 1.22
CA ALA A 29 4.15 7.14 0.34
C ALA A 29 5.63 6.78 0.52
N HIS A 30 5.92 5.48 0.45
CA HIS A 30 7.23 4.92 0.77
C HIS A 30 7.58 3.71 -0.09
N GLY A 31 8.88 3.40 -0.16
CA GLY A 31 9.41 2.12 -0.66
C GLY A 31 9.60 1.11 0.48
N SER A 32 10.57 0.19 0.32
CA SER A 32 11.00 -0.73 1.37
C SER A 32 12.49 -0.51 1.70
N THR A 33 12.81 -0.33 2.99
CA THR A 33 14.17 -0.39 3.53
C THR A 33 14.15 -0.30 5.07
N LEU A 34 15.12 -0.91 5.74
CA LEU A 34 15.47 -0.60 7.14
C LEU A 34 16.75 0.24 7.25
N TRP A 35 17.31 0.68 6.12
CA TRP A 35 18.62 1.32 6.05
C TRP A 35 18.50 2.86 6.05
N GLY A 36 19.58 3.51 6.47
CA GLY A 36 19.72 4.96 6.36
C GLY A 36 18.59 5.73 7.07
N LYS A 37 17.96 6.68 6.36
CA LYS A 37 16.86 7.50 6.88
C LYS A 37 15.49 6.82 6.80
N GLY A 38 15.38 5.68 6.11
CA GLY A 38 14.10 5.06 5.77
C GLY A 38 13.71 5.21 4.30
N SER A 39 12.56 4.66 3.94
CA SER A 39 12.10 4.51 2.55
C SER A 39 11.03 5.53 2.15
N ALA A 40 10.60 6.42 3.05
CA ALA A 40 9.53 7.34 2.74
C ALA A 40 10.03 8.46 1.84
N VAL A 41 9.25 8.83 0.82
CA VAL A 41 9.67 9.88 -0.13
C VAL A 41 9.89 11.21 0.58
N HIS A 42 9.09 11.48 1.62
CA HIS A 42 9.20 12.69 2.43
C HIS A 42 10.49 12.76 3.26
N ASP A 43 11.19 11.66 3.52
CA ASP A 43 12.48 11.70 4.24
C ASP A 43 13.58 12.43 3.45
N TYR A 44 13.41 12.52 2.13
CA TYR A 44 14.37 13.09 1.19
C TYR A 44 13.96 14.47 0.67
N VAL A 45 12.82 15.01 1.10
CA VAL A 45 12.41 16.39 0.78
C VAL A 45 13.23 17.36 1.62
N VAL A 46 13.76 18.39 0.96
CA VAL A 46 14.60 19.45 1.56
C VAL A 46 13.96 20.83 1.47
N GLU A 47 12.92 21.01 0.66
CA GLU A 47 12.16 22.26 0.58
C GLU A 47 10.75 21.96 0.05
N ILE A 48 9.73 22.65 0.59
CA ILE A 48 8.34 22.58 0.10
C ILE A 48 7.80 24.00 -0.08
N ARG A 49 7.17 24.27 -1.22
CA ARG A 49 6.35 25.46 -1.44
C ARG A 49 4.87 25.13 -1.31
N ILE A 50 4.21 25.70 -0.29
CA ILE A 50 2.77 25.54 -0.03
C ILE A 50 2.03 26.84 -0.31
N VAL A 51 0.85 26.73 -0.92
CA VAL A 51 -0.13 27.81 -1.05
C VAL A 51 -1.29 27.53 -0.09
N SER A 52 -1.50 28.39 0.89
CA SER A 52 -2.62 28.31 1.84
C SER A 52 -3.46 29.60 1.80
N PRO A 53 -4.62 29.67 2.47
CA PRO A 53 -5.42 30.89 2.51
C PRO A 53 -4.65 32.03 3.17
N GLY A 54 -4.79 33.23 2.61
CA GLY A 54 -4.20 34.46 3.13
C GLY A 54 -5.27 35.51 3.44
N GLY A 55 -4.92 36.54 4.19
CA GLY A 55 -5.81 37.69 4.39
C GLY A 55 -5.93 38.57 3.13
N PRO A 56 -6.83 39.56 3.12
CA PRO A 56 -6.94 40.52 2.01
C PRO A 56 -5.62 41.25 1.70
N LYS A 57 -4.79 41.53 2.72
CA LYS A 57 -3.46 42.14 2.56
C LYS A 57 -2.45 41.23 1.86
N GLU A 58 -2.68 39.92 1.88
CA GLU A 58 -1.84 38.90 1.24
C GLU A 58 -2.44 38.47 -0.11
N GLY A 59 -3.48 39.16 -0.62
CA GLY A 59 -4.13 38.80 -1.87
C GLY A 59 -4.96 37.52 -1.80
N TYR A 60 -5.46 37.17 -0.60
CA TYR A 60 -6.26 35.97 -0.30
C TYR A 60 -5.54 34.62 -0.39
N ALA A 61 -4.27 34.60 -0.80
CA ALA A 61 -3.45 33.40 -0.85
C ALA A 61 -2.04 33.69 -0.32
N LYS A 62 -1.57 32.87 0.62
CA LYS A 62 -0.25 32.98 1.20
C LYS A 62 0.65 31.88 0.70
N VAL A 63 1.77 32.27 0.08
CA VAL A 63 2.83 31.37 -0.37
C VAL A 63 3.85 31.24 0.75
N ARG A 64 4.14 30.02 1.17
CA ARG A 64 5.21 29.69 2.12
C ARG A 64 6.21 28.76 1.44
N ILE A 65 7.48 29.03 1.65
CA ILE A 65 8.59 28.16 1.26
C ILE A 65 9.19 27.71 2.58
N LEU A 66 9.23 26.39 2.79
CA LEU A 66 9.62 25.77 4.05
C LEU A 66 10.80 24.84 3.81
N ASP A 67 11.80 24.90 4.68
CA ASP A 67 12.95 23.98 4.71
C ASP A 67 13.29 23.49 6.13
N ASP A 68 14.43 22.83 6.33
CA ASP A 68 14.82 22.26 7.64
C ASP A 68 15.00 23.33 8.75
N ASP A 69 15.08 24.62 8.43
CA ASP A 69 15.16 25.72 9.41
C ASP A 69 13.78 26.19 9.91
N ASP A 70 12.68 25.75 9.26
CA ASP A 70 11.31 26.10 9.63
C ASP A 70 10.65 25.04 10.53
N GLU A 71 10.08 25.46 11.66
CA GLU A 71 9.41 24.56 12.61
C GLU A 71 8.23 23.78 11.96
N GLU A 72 7.55 24.38 10.99
CA GLU A 72 6.40 23.77 10.32
C GLU A 72 6.78 22.81 9.18
N PHE A 73 8.05 22.70 8.81
CA PHE A 73 8.48 21.91 7.65
C PHE A 73 8.12 20.42 7.80
N HIS A 74 8.30 19.86 8.99
CA HIS A 74 7.91 18.47 9.26
C HIS A 74 6.40 18.25 9.15
N ALA A 75 5.58 19.23 9.53
CA ALA A 75 4.13 19.15 9.37
C ALA A 75 3.73 19.22 7.88
N ALA A 76 4.45 20.00 7.07
CA ALA A 76 4.23 20.12 5.63
C ALA A 76 4.57 18.84 4.85
N LYS A 77 5.51 18.03 5.33
CA LYS A 77 6.00 16.81 4.68
C LYS A 77 4.95 15.70 4.54
N VAL A 78 4.06 15.57 5.53
CA VAL A 78 2.91 14.63 5.51
C VAL A 78 1.73 15.30 6.21
N SER A 79 0.75 15.75 5.44
CA SER A 79 -0.28 16.68 5.92
C SER A 79 -1.71 16.39 5.47
N PHE A 80 -1.98 15.34 4.69
CA PHE A 80 -3.29 15.14 4.04
C PHE A 80 -3.79 16.29 3.15
N GLY A 81 -2.95 17.32 2.89
CA GLY A 81 -3.37 18.52 2.19
C GLY A 81 -4.11 19.54 3.07
N VAL A 82 -4.26 19.32 4.38
CA VAL A 82 -4.98 20.24 5.28
C VAL A 82 -4.22 21.54 5.57
N LEU A 83 -2.95 21.61 5.18
CA LEU A 83 -2.12 22.81 5.27
C LEU A 83 -2.18 23.67 3.99
N GLY A 84 -2.88 23.20 2.95
CA GLY A 84 -2.99 23.87 1.65
C GLY A 84 -2.39 23.06 0.50
N VAL A 85 -2.19 23.73 -0.63
CA VAL A 85 -1.76 23.10 -1.88
C VAL A 85 -0.24 23.10 -1.99
N ILE A 86 0.35 21.91 -2.01
CA ILE A 86 1.76 21.72 -2.36
C ILE A 86 1.94 22.04 -3.84
N SER A 87 2.72 23.08 -4.13
CA SER A 87 2.93 23.61 -5.48
C SER A 87 4.31 23.30 -6.05
N GLN A 88 5.32 23.15 -5.19
CA GLN A 88 6.68 22.79 -5.57
C GLN A 88 7.35 22.03 -4.43
N VAL A 89 8.24 21.11 -4.78
CA VAL A 89 9.01 20.30 -3.83
C VAL A 89 10.43 20.16 -4.35
N THR A 90 11.41 20.38 -3.48
CA THR A 90 12.82 20.07 -3.76
C THR A 90 13.19 18.79 -3.03
N ILE A 91 13.73 17.81 -3.76
CA ILE A 91 14.04 16.47 -3.23
C ILE A 91 15.52 16.18 -3.42
N LYS A 92 16.18 15.67 -2.39
CA LYS A 92 17.54 15.16 -2.44
C LYS A 92 17.58 13.81 -3.17
N LEU A 93 18.19 13.81 -4.35
CA LEU A 93 18.33 12.63 -5.20
C LEU A 93 19.69 11.93 -5.00
N GLN A 94 19.82 10.75 -5.59
CA GLN A 94 21.09 10.01 -5.71
C GLN A 94 21.50 9.91 -7.18
N PRO A 95 22.81 9.71 -7.46
CA PRO A 95 23.24 9.23 -8.77
C PRO A 95 22.49 7.96 -9.15
N LEU A 96 22.10 7.84 -10.42
CA LEU A 96 21.38 6.69 -10.93
C LEU A 96 22.18 5.40 -10.67
N PHE A 97 21.52 4.42 -10.05
CA PHE A 97 22.15 3.18 -9.59
C PHE A 97 21.39 1.95 -10.08
N LYS A 98 22.06 0.79 -10.02
CA LYS A 98 21.47 -0.51 -10.36
C LYS A 98 21.13 -1.34 -9.14
N ARG A 99 20.16 -2.23 -9.31
CA ARG A 99 19.73 -3.23 -8.34
C ARG A 99 19.80 -4.63 -8.95
N SER A 100 19.88 -5.63 -8.09
CA SER A 100 19.91 -7.05 -8.41
C SER A 100 18.81 -7.75 -7.64
N ILE A 101 17.82 -8.29 -8.35
CA ILE A 101 16.60 -8.85 -7.73
C ILE A 101 16.55 -10.36 -7.90
N THR A 102 16.30 -11.08 -6.80
CA THR A 102 16.00 -12.50 -6.78
C THR A 102 14.80 -12.76 -5.88
N TYR A 103 13.82 -13.55 -6.35
CA TYR A 103 12.75 -14.05 -5.47
C TYR A 103 13.12 -15.42 -4.91
N LEU A 104 12.98 -15.58 -3.60
CA LEU A 104 13.18 -16.83 -2.88
C LEU A 104 11.90 -17.21 -2.12
N THR A 105 11.27 -18.29 -2.55
CA THR A 105 10.07 -18.82 -1.89
C THR A 105 10.44 -19.81 -0.80
N LYS A 106 9.88 -19.63 0.40
CA LYS A 106 10.03 -20.52 1.55
C LYS A 106 8.68 -20.80 2.20
N ASN A 107 8.65 -21.81 3.06
CA ASN A 107 7.58 -21.94 4.04
C ASN A 107 7.66 -20.78 5.06
N ASP A 108 6.54 -20.41 5.67
CA ASP A 108 6.46 -19.27 6.59
C ASP A 108 6.75 -19.61 8.08
N SER A 109 7.17 -20.84 8.39
CA SER A 109 7.39 -21.29 9.78
C SER A 109 8.40 -20.45 10.57
N ASP A 110 9.41 -19.89 9.92
CA ASP A 110 10.43 -19.02 10.53
C ASP A 110 10.21 -17.52 10.23
N LEU A 111 9.12 -17.14 9.56
CA LEU A 111 8.90 -15.77 9.07
C LEU A 111 9.03 -14.71 10.19
N GLY A 112 8.46 -15.00 11.36
CA GLY A 112 8.56 -14.10 12.51
C GLY A 112 9.97 -13.92 13.04
N ASP A 113 10.86 -14.90 12.85
CA ASP A 113 12.26 -14.84 13.24
C ASP A 113 13.13 -14.15 12.18
N GLN A 114 12.74 -14.25 10.90
CA GLN A 114 13.53 -13.76 9.77
C GLN A 114 13.22 -12.33 9.33
N VAL A 115 12.02 -11.80 9.63
CA VAL A 115 11.55 -10.53 9.05
C VAL A 115 12.48 -9.35 9.33
N GLU A 116 13.00 -9.22 10.56
CA GLU A 116 13.89 -8.12 10.93
C GLU A 116 15.28 -8.30 10.32
N SER A 117 15.89 -9.47 10.45
CA SER A 117 17.22 -9.75 9.92
C SER A 117 17.26 -9.61 8.39
N PHE A 118 16.21 -10.08 7.71
CA PHE A 118 16.10 -9.96 6.25
C PHE A 118 16.07 -8.50 5.78
N GLY A 119 15.31 -7.63 6.46
CA GLY A 119 15.27 -6.21 6.12
C GLY A 119 16.58 -5.47 6.47
N GLN A 120 17.36 -5.98 7.43
CA GLN A 120 18.69 -5.46 7.74
C GLN A 120 19.74 -5.95 6.73
N GLU A 121 19.59 -7.16 6.18
CA GLU A 121 20.52 -7.74 5.21
C GLU A 121 20.36 -7.13 3.82
N HIS A 122 19.12 -6.83 3.40
CA HIS A 122 18.81 -6.38 2.04
C HIS A 122 18.26 -4.97 1.99
N GLU A 123 18.96 -4.05 1.31
CA GLU A 123 18.64 -2.61 1.29
C GLU A 123 17.21 -2.33 0.84
N PHE A 124 16.71 -3.07 -0.17
CA PHE A 124 15.38 -2.88 -0.73
C PHE A 124 14.46 -4.10 -0.54
N GLY A 125 14.81 -4.99 0.39
CA GLY A 125 14.11 -6.25 0.59
C GLY A 125 12.65 -6.04 1.01
N ASP A 126 11.76 -6.89 0.48
CA ASP A 126 10.40 -7.04 1.00
C ASP A 126 9.97 -8.51 0.98
N ILE A 127 8.94 -8.82 1.77
CA ILE A 127 8.41 -10.18 1.89
C ILE A 127 6.94 -10.14 1.54
N THR A 128 6.55 -10.88 0.51
CA THR A 128 5.14 -11.16 0.22
C THR A 128 4.74 -12.42 0.97
N TRP A 129 3.82 -12.29 1.93
CA TRP A 129 3.35 -13.40 2.75
C TRP A 129 1.96 -13.87 2.31
N TYR A 130 1.80 -15.18 2.13
CA TYR A 130 0.54 -15.86 1.81
C TYR A 130 0.16 -16.82 2.95
N PRO A 131 -0.46 -16.32 4.04
CA PRO A 131 -0.65 -17.08 5.28
C PRO A 131 -1.43 -18.39 5.09
N SER A 132 -2.55 -18.36 4.35
CA SER A 132 -3.36 -19.56 4.08
C SER A 132 -2.65 -20.64 3.26
N GLN A 133 -1.54 -20.29 2.60
CA GLN A 133 -0.70 -21.22 1.85
C GLN A 133 0.60 -21.56 2.58
N ARG A 134 0.80 -21.06 3.81
CA ARG A 134 2.03 -21.21 4.60
C ARG A 134 3.30 -20.89 3.81
N THR A 135 3.22 -19.84 3.00
CA THR A 135 4.25 -19.49 2.01
C THR A 135 4.66 -18.03 2.16
N ALA A 136 5.96 -17.78 2.19
CA ALA A 136 6.55 -16.45 2.16
C ALA A 136 7.52 -16.34 0.97
N VAL A 137 7.39 -15.26 0.19
CA VAL A 137 8.25 -14.96 -0.96
C VAL A 137 9.12 -13.77 -0.59
N TYR A 138 10.41 -14.04 -0.42
CA TYR A 138 11.43 -13.06 -0.07
C TYR A 138 11.95 -12.42 -1.36
N ARG A 139 11.83 -11.10 -1.49
CA ARG A 139 12.44 -10.30 -2.54
C ARG A 139 13.84 -9.89 -2.10
N ILE A 140 14.85 -10.68 -2.44
CA ILE A 140 16.26 -10.32 -2.24
C ILE A 140 16.59 -9.23 -3.23
N ASP A 141 16.91 -8.04 -2.74
CA ASP A 141 16.99 -6.86 -3.57
C ASP A 141 18.03 -5.87 -3.06
N ASP A 142 19.17 -5.88 -3.76
CA ASP A 142 20.38 -5.20 -3.34
C ASP A 142 20.93 -4.28 -4.42
N ARG A 143 21.55 -3.20 -3.97
CA ARG A 143 22.30 -2.29 -4.83
C ARG A 143 23.53 -2.99 -5.39
N VAL A 144 23.81 -2.77 -6.68
CA VAL A 144 25.01 -3.28 -7.35
C VAL A 144 25.72 -2.17 -8.11
N ALA A 145 27.00 -2.42 -8.46
CA ALA A 145 27.79 -1.48 -9.26
C ALA A 145 27.07 -1.15 -10.59
N THR A 146 27.19 0.10 -11.03
CA THR A 146 26.50 0.58 -12.24
C THR A 146 27.01 -0.10 -13.51
N ASN A 147 28.25 -0.60 -13.50
CA ASN A 147 28.85 -1.38 -14.58
C ASN A 147 28.43 -2.86 -14.61
N THR A 148 27.69 -3.35 -13.60
CA THR A 148 27.16 -4.72 -13.60
C THR A 148 26.23 -4.92 -14.80
N CYS A 149 26.41 -6.03 -15.51
CA CYS A 149 25.65 -6.34 -16.71
C CYS A 149 24.16 -6.56 -16.39
N GLY A 150 23.27 -6.10 -17.26
CA GLY A 150 21.82 -6.20 -17.09
C GLY A 150 21.11 -4.87 -17.35
N ASN A 151 19.92 -4.97 -17.94
CA ASN A 151 19.00 -3.86 -18.16
C ASN A 151 17.55 -4.33 -17.92
N GLY A 152 17.35 -5.03 -16.81
CA GLY A 152 16.07 -5.60 -16.42
C GLY A 152 14.95 -4.56 -16.32
N LEU A 153 13.74 -5.08 -16.34
CA LEU A 153 12.51 -4.33 -16.19
C LEU A 153 11.64 -5.03 -15.16
N TYR A 154 11.06 -4.26 -14.26
CA TYR A 154 9.95 -4.66 -13.42
C TYR A 154 8.70 -3.97 -13.92
N ASP A 155 7.78 -4.74 -14.46
CA ASP A 155 6.48 -4.27 -14.89
C ASP A 155 5.45 -5.17 -14.22
N PHE A 156 5.04 -4.80 -13.01
CA PHE A 156 4.22 -5.64 -12.14
C PHE A 156 2.93 -6.05 -12.86
N THR A 157 2.68 -7.35 -12.96
CA THR A 157 1.57 -7.88 -13.78
C THR A 157 0.20 -7.25 -13.44
N PRO A 158 -0.20 -7.09 -12.17
CA PRO A 158 -1.44 -6.39 -11.81
C PRO A 158 -1.50 -4.90 -12.18
N PHE A 159 -0.39 -4.25 -12.48
CA PHE A 159 -0.33 -2.83 -12.86
C PHE A 159 -0.27 -2.61 -14.38
N ARG A 160 -0.42 -3.69 -15.16
CA ARG A 160 -0.52 -3.65 -16.61
C ARG A 160 -1.94 -3.41 -17.07
N SER A 161 -2.07 -2.91 -18.29
CA SER A 161 -3.36 -2.84 -18.94
C SER A 161 -3.85 -4.25 -19.27
N THR A 162 -5.12 -4.51 -18.98
CA THR A 162 -5.78 -5.80 -19.23
C THR A 162 -7.01 -5.56 -20.10
N LEU A 163 -7.36 -6.54 -20.94
CA LEU A 163 -8.56 -6.48 -21.77
C LEU A 163 -9.79 -6.32 -20.87
N SER A 164 -10.56 -5.25 -21.05
CA SER A 164 -11.72 -4.95 -20.19
C SER A 164 -12.76 -6.07 -20.16
N ALA A 165 -12.88 -6.82 -21.27
CA ALA A 165 -13.74 -8.00 -21.35
C ALA A 165 -13.24 -9.15 -20.45
N GLU A 166 -11.92 -9.38 -20.37
CA GLU A 166 -11.34 -10.38 -19.47
C GLU A 166 -11.55 -10.00 -18.00
N VAL A 167 -11.28 -8.73 -17.66
CA VAL A 167 -11.52 -8.21 -16.29
C VAL A 167 -13.00 -8.37 -15.92
N GLY A 168 -13.92 -8.07 -16.84
CA GLY A 168 -15.36 -8.24 -16.63
C GLY A 168 -15.79 -9.70 -16.40
N VAL A 169 -15.13 -10.66 -17.05
CA VAL A 169 -15.34 -12.11 -16.81
C VAL A 169 -14.85 -12.50 -15.43
N VAL A 170 -13.64 -12.07 -15.04
CA VAL A 170 -13.08 -12.32 -13.70
C VAL A 170 -14.01 -11.75 -12.63
N ARG A 171 -14.43 -10.48 -12.77
CA ARG A 171 -15.33 -9.84 -11.83
C ARG A 171 -16.68 -10.57 -11.70
N SER A 172 -17.24 -11.03 -12.81
CA SER A 172 -18.50 -11.77 -12.79
C SER A 172 -18.37 -13.14 -12.12
N LEU A 173 -17.20 -13.80 -12.26
CA LEU A 173 -16.90 -15.04 -11.53
C LEU A 173 -16.75 -14.79 -10.03
N GLU A 174 -16.09 -13.72 -9.61
CA GLU A 174 -15.98 -13.33 -8.19
C GLU A 174 -17.37 -13.07 -7.58
N GLU A 175 -18.20 -12.29 -8.26
CA GLU A 175 -19.58 -12.01 -7.84
C GLU A 175 -20.41 -13.29 -7.72
N PHE A 176 -20.25 -14.22 -8.66
CA PHE A 176 -20.90 -15.52 -8.59
C PHE A 176 -20.44 -16.30 -7.36
N GLN A 177 -19.12 -16.44 -7.17
CA GLN A 177 -18.53 -17.14 -6.02
C GLN A 177 -18.96 -16.52 -4.69
N GLU A 178 -19.08 -15.19 -4.62
CA GLU A 178 -19.62 -14.46 -3.47
C GLU A 178 -21.09 -14.79 -3.23
N SER A 179 -21.90 -14.79 -4.30
CA SER A 179 -23.34 -15.06 -4.21
C SER A 179 -23.65 -16.48 -3.72
N VAL A 180 -22.88 -17.48 -4.16
CA VAL A 180 -23.01 -18.88 -3.73
C VAL A 180 -22.13 -19.24 -2.54
N ARG A 181 -21.34 -18.28 -2.03
CA ARG A 181 -20.45 -18.42 -0.87
C ARG A 181 -19.41 -19.54 -1.06
N ASP A 182 -18.87 -19.65 -2.26
CA ASP A 182 -17.90 -20.68 -2.64
C ASP A 182 -16.47 -20.33 -2.17
N ALA A 183 -16.22 -20.59 -0.89
CA ALA A 183 -14.90 -20.42 -0.30
C ALA A 183 -13.84 -21.37 -0.90
N ASN A 184 -14.23 -22.53 -1.43
CA ASN A 184 -13.30 -23.46 -2.07
C ASN A 184 -12.85 -22.93 -3.44
N GLY A 185 -13.78 -22.44 -4.25
CA GLY A 185 -13.51 -21.77 -5.52
C GLY A 185 -12.61 -20.55 -5.35
N LYS A 186 -12.90 -19.68 -4.37
CA LYS A 186 -12.02 -18.54 -4.03
C LYS A 186 -10.62 -18.98 -3.60
N CYS A 187 -10.51 -20.02 -2.77
CA CYS A 187 -9.20 -20.60 -2.39
C CYS A 187 -8.41 -21.11 -3.62
N LEU A 188 -9.08 -21.80 -4.54
CA LEU A 188 -8.47 -22.33 -5.76
C LEU A 188 -8.02 -21.20 -6.70
N ALA A 189 -8.88 -20.18 -6.88
CA ALA A 189 -8.56 -18.99 -7.66
C ALA A 189 -7.34 -18.25 -7.09
N ALA A 190 -7.30 -18.03 -5.76
CA ALA A 190 -6.16 -17.38 -5.11
C ALA A 190 -4.84 -18.16 -5.30
N LYS A 191 -4.87 -19.50 -5.20
CA LYS A 191 -3.71 -20.35 -5.50
C LYS A 191 -3.27 -20.23 -6.95
N PHE A 192 -4.21 -20.19 -7.88
CA PHE A 192 -3.94 -20.04 -9.30
C PHE A 192 -3.30 -18.67 -9.61
N VAL A 193 -3.84 -17.58 -9.04
CA VAL A 193 -3.29 -16.23 -9.18
C VAL A 193 -1.86 -16.18 -8.65
N ILE A 194 -1.61 -16.70 -7.45
CA ILE A 194 -0.28 -16.69 -6.83
C ILE A 194 0.72 -17.52 -7.64
N SER A 195 0.33 -18.72 -8.09
CA SER A 195 1.15 -19.55 -8.98
C SER A 195 1.48 -18.82 -10.29
N THR A 196 0.51 -18.13 -10.89
CA THR A 196 0.71 -17.36 -12.13
C THR A 196 1.67 -16.19 -11.91
N LEU A 197 1.52 -15.45 -10.81
CA LEU A 197 2.43 -14.36 -10.46
C LEU A 197 3.86 -14.87 -10.23
N MET A 198 4.02 -15.96 -9.47
CA MET A 198 5.33 -16.55 -9.20
C MET A 198 6.02 -17.08 -10.47
N ASN A 199 5.28 -17.82 -11.30
CA ASN A 199 5.81 -18.35 -12.57
C ASN A 199 6.14 -17.23 -13.56
N GLY A 200 5.40 -16.12 -13.52
CA GLY A 200 5.68 -14.91 -14.28
C GLY A 200 6.71 -13.97 -13.64
N ALA A 201 7.42 -14.42 -12.59
CA ALA A 201 8.41 -13.63 -11.83
C ALA A 201 7.88 -12.26 -11.36
N TYR A 202 6.58 -12.19 -11.05
CA TYR A 202 5.84 -10.96 -10.71
C TYR A 202 5.96 -9.85 -11.75
N GLY A 203 6.34 -10.19 -12.99
CA GLY A 203 6.56 -9.23 -14.06
C GLY A 203 7.99 -8.70 -14.17
N LEU A 204 8.95 -9.25 -13.42
CA LEU A 204 10.37 -9.07 -13.69
C LEU A 204 10.75 -9.70 -15.03
N ARG A 205 11.62 -9.01 -15.76
CA ARG A 205 12.11 -9.45 -17.07
C ARG A 205 13.57 -9.08 -17.23
N ASN A 206 14.33 -9.96 -17.87
CA ASN A 206 15.71 -9.73 -18.26
C ASN A 206 15.75 -9.05 -19.63
N ASP A 207 16.84 -8.35 -19.89
CA ASP A 207 17.12 -7.81 -21.22
C ASP A 207 17.74 -8.92 -22.08
N VAL A 208 17.05 -9.34 -23.14
CA VAL A 208 17.54 -10.38 -24.04
C VAL A 208 18.30 -9.73 -25.19
N ARG A 209 19.57 -9.37 -24.95
CA ARG A 209 20.50 -8.85 -25.97
C ARG A 209 21.14 -9.94 -26.84
N ASN A 210 20.36 -10.92 -27.27
CA ASN A 210 20.87 -11.95 -28.17
C ASN A 210 20.69 -11.49 -29.62
N LYS A 211 21.78 -11.10 -30.30
CA LYS A 211 21.78 -10.65 -31.71
C LYS A 211 21.03 -11.63 -32.64
N LYS A 212 21.12 -12.95 -32.39
CA LYS A 212 20.42 -13.98 -33.17
C LYS A 212 18.88 -13.89 -33.11
N PHE A 213 18.32 -13.34 -32.02
CA PHE A 213 16.87 -13.17 -31.86
C PHE A 213 16.40 -11.74 -32.19
N ALA A 214 17.31 -10.76 -32.14
CA ALA A 214 17.05 -9.41 -32.60
C ALA A 214 16.67 -9.38 -34.10
N ASP A 215 17.27 -10.26 -34.91
CA ASP A 215 16.97 -10.42 -36.34
C ASP A 215 15.55 -10.97 -36.62
N PHE A 216 14.87 -11.54 -35.61
CA PHE A 216 13.48 -12.01 -35.68
C PHE A 216 12.47 -11.02 -35.06
N GLY A 217 12.90 -9.80 -34.71
CA GLY A 217 12.03 -8.81 -34.06
C GLY A 217 11.71 -9.10 -32.59
N LEU A 218 12.37 -10.10 -31.98
CA LEU A 218 12.29 -10.42 -30.54
C LEU A 218 13.24 -9.52 -29.72
N ILE A 219 13.37 -8.25 -30.09
CA ILE A 219 14.00 -7.24 -29.24
C ILE A 219 13.01 -6.98 -28.11
N GLY A 220 13.27 -7.52 -26.92
CA GLY A 220 12.29 -7.45 -25.85
C GLY A 220 12.80 -7.88 -24.50
N HIS A 221 11.99 -7.56 -23.50
CA HIS A 221 12.17 -8.02 -22.13
C HIS A 221 11.42 -9.35 -21.96
N THR A 222 12.12 -10.40 -21.56
CA THR A 222 11.55 -11.71 -21.18
C THR A 222 12.23 -12.18 -19.90
N PHE A 223 11.49 -12.86 -19.03
CA PHE A 223 12.11 -13.47 -17.85
C PHE A 223 12.95 -14.69 -18.28
N THR A 224 14.26 -14.63 -18.03
CA THR A 224 15.21 -15.72 -18.32
C THR A 224 15.82 -16.33 -17.06
N GLY A 225 15.58 -15.70 -15.90
CA GLY A 225 16.07 -16.18 -14.60
C GLY A 225 16.56 -15.04 -13.69
N TYR A 226 16.85 -15.41 -12.45
CA TYR A 226 17.45 -14.53 -11.45
C TYR A 226 18.99 -14.62 -11.45
N PRO A 227 19.70 -13.57 -11.01
CA PRO A 227 19.16 -12.27 -10.63
C PRO A 227 18.74 -11.43 -11.84
N VAL A 228 17.70 -10.61 -11.67
CA VAL A 228 17.31 -9.59 -12.63
C VAL A 228 18.00 -8.29 -12.25
N ILE A 229 18.94 -7.86 -13.09
CA ILE A 229 19.79 -6.68 -12.84
C ILE A 229 19.38 -5.53 -13.76
N GLY A 230 19.18 -4.34 -13.20
CA GLY A 230 18.69 -3.17 -13.94
C GLY A 230 18.76 -1.89 -13.12
N TYR A 231 18.44 -0.75 -13.74
CA TYR A 231 18.45 0.54 -13.05
C TYR A 231 17.23 0.69 -12.14
N GLN A 232 17.41 1.42 -11.02
CA GLN A 232 16.38 1.68 -10.00
C GLN A 232 15.02 2.10 -10.59
N ASN A 233 15.06 3.07 -11.51
CA ASN A 233 13.86 3.61 -12.16
C ASN A 233 13.10 2.58 -13.04
N ARG A 234 13.74 1.46 -13.38
CA ARG A 234 13.16 0.36 -14.17
C ARG A 234 12.77 -0.84 -13.32
N LEU A 235 13.25 -0.92 -12.08
CA LEU A 235 13.12 -2.10 -11.22
C LEU A 235 12.24 -1.87 -9.98
N GLN A 236 11.72 -0.65 -9.78
CA GLN A 236 10.86 -0.32 -8.64
C GLN A 236 9.44 0.11 -9.05
N PRO A 237 9.21 1.34 -9.55
CA PRO A 237 7.86 1.73 -9.90
C PRO A 237 7.40 1.03 -11.17
N SER A 238 6.12 0.68 -11.22
CA SER A 238 5.40 0.20 -12.39
C SER A 238 4.00 0.80 -12.42
N GLY A 239 3.35 0.73 -13.59
CA GLY A 239 2.00 1.27 -13.80
C GLY A 239 1.66 1.55 -15.24
N THR A 240 2.09 0.63 -16.12
CA THR A 240 1.94 0.76 -17.57
C THR A 240 0.48 0.80 -18.02
N CYS A 241 -0.48 0.40 -17.17
CA CYS A 241 -1.91 0.60 -17.46
C CYS A 241 -2.31 2.08 -17.59
N LEU A 242 -1.56 3.03 -17.01
CA LEU A 242 -1.78 4.46 -17.21
C LEU A 242 -1.30 4.97 -18.56
N ASP A 243 -0.42 4.22 -19.22
CA ASP A 243 0.10 4.53 -20.55
C ASP A 243 -0.70 3.82 -21.66
N SER A 244 -1.86 3.25 -21.31
CA SER A 244 -2.71 2.53 -22.27
C SER A 244 -3.17 3.46 -23.40
N PRO A 245 -3.29 2.95 -24.64
CA PRO A 245 -3.87 3.73 -25.73
C PRO A 245 -5.29 4.19 -25.39
N GLU A 246 -5.69 5.35 -25.91
CA GLU A 246 -7.08 5.81 -25.91
C GLU A 246 -7.91 4.96 -26.89
N ASP A 247 -8.18 3.71 -26.51
CA ASP A 247 -8.79 2.66 -27.31
C ASP A 247 -10.28 2.45 -26.98
N ALA A 248 -10.93 3.50 -26.47
CA ALA A 248 -12.29 3.45 -25.93
C ALA A 248 -12.47 2.42 -24.79
N LEU A 249 -11.44 2.27 -23.94
CA LEU A 249 -11.41 1.33 -22.80
C LEU A 249 -11.48 -0.12 -23.24
N SER A 250 -10.92 -0.45 -24.41
CA SER A 250 -10.72 -1.84 -24.81
C SER A 250 -9.74 -2.51 -23.83
N THR A 251 -8.72 -1.76 -23.42
CA THR A 251 -7.79 -2.13 -22.36
C THR A 251 -7.80 -1.07 -21.26
N ALA A 252 -7.67 -1.49 -19.99
CA ALA A 252 -7.66 -0.56 -18.86
C ALA A 252 -6.88 -1.14 -17.68
N CYS A 253 -6.59 -0.28 -16.68
CA CYS A 253 -6.25 -0.77 -15.35
C CYS A 253 -7.43 -1.61 -14.82
N ALA A 254 -7.15 -2.74 -14.16
CA ALA A 254 -8.22 -3.66 -13.71
C ALA A 254 -9.24 -3.00 -12.76
N TRP A 255 -8.85 -1.95 -12.05
CA TRP A 255 -9.69 -1.17 -11.12
C TRP A 255 -10.27 0.12 -11.72
N ASP A 256 -10.21 0.32 -13.03
CA ASP A 256 -10.78 1.53 -13.65
C ASP A 256 -12.30 1.60 -13.41
N PRO A 257 -12.84 2.67 -12.79
CA PRO A 257 -14.24 2.75 -12.40
C PRO A 257 -15.22 2.83 -13.57
N ARG A 258 -14.71 3.04 -14.80
CA ARG A 258 -15.54 3.15 -16.02
C ARG A 258 -15.85 1.78 -16.63
N ILE A 259 -15.19 0.71 -16.17
CA ILE A 259 -15.45 -0.67 -16.59
C ILE A 259 -16.01 -1.48 -15.43
N LYS A 260 -16.57 -2.68 -15.72
CA LYS A 260 -16.94 -3.65 -14.70
C LYS A 260 -15.67 -4.36 -14.17
N GLY A 261 -14.84 -3.58 -13.48
CA GLY A 261 -13.49 -3.94 -13.05
C GLY A 261 -13.43 -4.76 -11.76
N GLU A 262 -12.20 -5.07 -11.34
CA GLU A 262 -11.87 -5.69 -10.06
C GLU A 262 -11.94 -4.66 -8.91
N PHE A 263 -12.33 -5.14 -7.73
CA PHE A 263 -12.39 -4.32 -6.51
C PHE A 263 -11.46 -4.89 -5.44
N PHE A 264 -10.64 -4.02 -4.86
CA PHE A 264 -9.66 -4.41 -3.85
C PHE A 264 -9.91 -3.68 -2.55
N HIS A 265 -9.89 -4.43 -1.45
CA HIS A 265 -9.76 -3.87 -0.12
C HIS A 265 -8.31 -3.99 0.32
N GLU A 266 -7.66 -2.85 0.55
CA GLU A 266 -6.32 -2.77 1.12
C GLU A 266 -6.42 -2.11 2.49
N THR A 267 -5.84 -2.77 3.50
CA THR A 267 -5.57 -2.22 4.84
C THR A 267 -4.06 -2.23 5.00
N THR A 268 -3.48 -1.09 5.36
CA THR A 268 -2.03 -0.95 5.53
C THR A 268 -1.72 -0.30 6.86
N PHE A 269 -0.79 -0.90 7.62
CA PHE A 269 -0.34 -0.39 8.90
C PHE A 269 1.15 -0.64 9.09
N SER A 270 1.76 0.09 10.02
CA SER A 270 3.14 -0.12 10.46
C SER A 270 3.16 -0.61 11.91
N ILE A 271 3.93 -1.68 12.15
CA ILE A 271 4.16 -2.27 13.46
C ILE A 271 5.65 -2.11 13.78
N GLY A 272 5.98 -1.72 15.01
CA GLY A 272 7.38 -1.65 15.44
C GLY A 272 8.08 -3.01 15.31
N LEU A 273 9.31 -3.04 14.82
CA LEU A 273 10.05 -4.28 14.55
C LEU A 273 10.08 -5.24 15.73
N SER A 274 10.26 -4.73 16.95
CA SER A 274 10.25 -5.51 18.20
C SER A 274 8.95 -6.28 18.46
N LYS A 275 7.85 -5.93 17.80
CA LYS A 275 6.53 -6.56 17.90
C LYS A 275 6.17 -7.42 16.67
N SER A 276 6.93 -7.31 15.58
CA SER A 276 6.63 -7.95 14.29
C SER A 276 6.52 -9.47 14.40
N LYS A 277 7.48 -10.11 15.09
CA LYS A 277 7.47 -11.55 15.36
C LYS A 277 6.19 -12.01 16.04
N SER A 278 5.81 -11.36 17.14
CA SER A 278 4.62 -11.73 17.90
C SER A 278 3.35 -11.52 17.08
N PHE A 279 3.27 -10.45 16.30
CA PHE A 279 2.15 -10.20 15.39
C PHE A 279 2.02 -11.32 14.34
N ILE A 280 3.12 -11.68 13.67
CA ILE A 280 3.14 -12.78 12.68
C ILE A 280 2.68 -14.09 13.33
N GLN A 281 3.17 -14.41 14.53
CA GLN A 281 2.78 -15.62 15.25
C GLN A 281 1.30 -15.66 15.61
N ASP A 282 0.69 -14.52 15.97
CA ASP A 282 -0.75 -14.47 16.25
C ASP A 282 -1.59 -14.59 14.98
N VAL A 283 -1.15 -14.03 13.85
CA VAL A 283 -1.78 -14.27 12.56
C VAL A 283 -1.64 -15.74 12.15
N GLN A 284 -0.47 -16.38 12.36
CA GLN A 284 -0.29 -17.81 12.12
C GLN A 284 -1.26 -18.67 12.95
N LYS A 285 -1.47 -18.36 14.25
CA LYS A 285 -2.47 -19.04 15.08
C LYS A 285 -3.88 -18.92 14.52
N LEU A 286 -4.24 -17.76 13.95
CA LEU A 286 -5.54 -17.59 13.28
C LEU A 286 -5.70 -18.55 12.10
N ILE A 287 -4.65 -18.67 11.28
CA ILE A 287 -4.64 -19.61 10.14
C ILE A 287 -4.72 -21.06 10.61
N GLU A 288 -4.04 -21.43 11.70
CA GLU A 288 -4.10 -22.79 12.25
C GLU A 288 -5.52 -23.18 12.69
N LEU A 289 -6.24 -22.26 13.32
CA LEU A 289 -7.61 -22.51 13.79
C LEU A 289 -8.59 -22.67 12.62
N LYS A 290 -8.38 -21.97 11.51
CA LYS A 290 -9.18 -22.13 10.29
C LYS A 290 -8.34 -21.88 9.02
N PRO A 291 -7.73 -22.92 8.44
CA PRO A 291 -6.81 -22.75 7.29
C PRO A 291 -7.43 -22.09 6.04
N LYS A 292 -8.75 -22.16 5.91
CA LYS A 292 -9.52 -21.56 4.81
C LYS A 292 -10.10 -20.16 5.13
N SER A 293 -9.81 -19.58 6.30
CA SER A 293 -10.60 -18.45 6.81
C SER A 293 -10.15 -17.05 6.44
N MET A 294 -8.98 -16.85 5.81
CA MET A 294 -8.60 -15.51 5.32
C MET A 294 -9.55 -14.97 4.25
N LEU A 295 -10.49 -15.80 3.77
CA LEU A 295 -11.57 -15.41 2.86
C LEU A 295 -12.81 -14.87 3.58
N TYR A 296 -12.84 -14.91 4.91
CA TYR A 296 -13.97 -14.44 5.71
C TYR A 296 -13.62 -13.12 6.38
N GLU A 297 -14.58 -12.19 6.33
CA GLU A 297 -14.45 -10.87 6.93
C GLU A 297 -14.03 -10.94 8.41
N ASP A 298 -14.52 -11.94 9.16
CA ASP A 298 -14.22 -12.09 10.59
C ASP A 298 -12.73 -12.24 10.89
N ILE A 299 -11.94 -12.80 9.97
CA ILE A 299 -10.49 -12.92 10.15
C ILE A 299 -9.77 -11.65 9.75
N LEU A 300 -10.16 -11.02 8.64
CA LEU A 300 -9.53 -9.77 8.21
C LEU A 300 -9.75 -8.66 9.23
N GLU A 301 -10.97 -8.54 9.76
CA GLU A 301 -11.30 -7.64 10.86
C GLU A 301 -10.48 -7.96 12.12
N GLU A 302 -10.27 -9.25 12.44
CA GLU A 302 -9.46 -9.63 13.59
C GLU A 302 -7.98 -9.29 13.40
N VAL A 303 -7.42 -9.50 12.20
CA VAL A 303 -6.03 -9.12 11.86
C VAL A 303 -5.85 -7.61 11.92
N GLU A 304 -6.81 -6.84 11.39
CA GLU A 304 -6.84 -5.37 11.46
C GLU A 304 -6.85 -4.89 12.92
N GLN A 305 -7.74 -5.45 13.75
CA GLN A 305 -7.83 -5.10 15.17
C GLN A 305 -6.62 -5.57 15.99
N LEU A 306 -6.06 -6.73 15.67
CA LEU A 306 -4.79 -7.22 16.23
C LEU A 306 -3.68 -6.19 16.00
N ALA A 307 -3.48 -5.77 14.74
CA ALA A 307 -2.45 -4.81 14.41
C ALA A 307 -2.68 -3.48 15.13
N LEU A 308 -3.86 -2.87 14.94
CA LEU A 308 -4.14 -1.50 15.36
C LEU A 308 -4.26 -1.34 16.87
N PHE A 309 -4.95 -2.27 17.55
CA PHE A 309 -5.30 -2.13 18.96
C PHE A 309 -4.39 -2.94 19.88
N LYS A 310 -4.13 -4.22 19.58
CA LYS A 310 -3.24 -5.05 20.41
C LYS A 310 -1.77 -4.64 20.26
N TYR A 311 -1.29 -4.46 19.04
CA TYR A 311 0.11 -4.13 18.78
C TYR A 311 0.39 -2.63 18.70
N GLY A 312 -0.66 -1.80 18.67
CA GLY A 312 -0.54 -0.35 18.63
C GLY A 312 0.00 0.15 17.29
N ALA A 313 -0.31 -0.54 16.20
CA ALA A 313 0.14 -0.16 14.86
C ALA A 313 -0.38 1.24 14.46
N LEU A 314 0.36 1.91 13.56
CA LEU A 314 -0.09 3.15 12.93
C LEU A 314 -0.69 2.84 11.55
N PRO A 315 -1.89 3.32 11.22
CA PRO A 315 -2.46 3.15 9.89
C PRO A 315 -1.68 3.98 8.86
N HIS A 316 -1.59 3.46 7.65
CA HIS A 316 -1.17 4.25 6.49
C HIS A 316 -2.30 5.20 6.08
N TRP A 317 -1.99 6.47 5.90
CA TRP A 317 -2.97 7.52 5.67
C TRP A 317 -3.74 7.41 4.34
N GLY A 318 -3.18 6.75 3.33
CA GLY A 318 -3.81 6.59 2.01
C GLY A 318 -4.50 5.25 1.69
N LYS A 319 -4.65 4.32 2.66
CA LYS A 319 -5.01 2.91 2.37
C LYS A 319 -5.84 2.23 3.46
N ASN A 320 -6.80 2.91 4.06
CA ASN A 320 -7.58 2.33 5.15
C ASN A 320 -9.02 2.84 5.21
N ARG A 321 -9.89 2.06 5.88
CA ARG A 321 -11.25 2.45 6.27
C ARG A 321 -11.24 3.26 7.57
N ASN A 322 -12.37 3.88 7.92
CA ASN A 322 -12.50 4.75 9.09
C ASN A 322 -12.03 4.10 10.40
N LEU A 323 -12.34 2.81 10.59
CA LEU A 323 -11.93 2.05 11.77
C LEU A 323 -10.42 2.16 12.06
N ALA A 324 -9.59 2.16 11.02
CA ALA A 324 -8.14 2.18 11.21
C ALA A 324 -7.62 3.50 11.81
N PHE A 325 -8.38 4.59 11.62
CA PHE A 325 -8.05 5.91 12.11
C PHE A 325 -8.57 6.17 13.53
N ASP A 326 -9.36 5.26 14.10
CA ASP A 326 -9.89 5.41 15.45
C ASP A 326 -8.77 5.50 16.49
N GLY A 327 -8.69 6.65 17.16
CA GLY A 327 -7.62 6.99 18.09
C GLY A 327 -6.21 7.05 17.47
N ALA A 328 -6.07 6.97 16.15
CA ALA A 328 -4.76 6.89 15.49
C ALA A 328 -3.93 8.16 15.71
N ILE A 329 -4.56 9.34 15.63
CA ILE A 329 -3.88 10.63 15.83
C ILE A 329 -3.23 10.74 17.22
N ASN A 330 -3.83 10.13 18.24
CA ASN A 330 -3.32 10.15 19.62
C ASN A 330 -2.00 9.37 19.78
N LYS A 331 -1.65 8.51 18.82
CA LYS A 331 -0.39 7.76 18.81
C LYS A 331 0.78 8.61 18.30
N TYR A 332 0.52 9.77 17.69
CA TYR A 332 1.56 10.67 17.17
C TYR A 332 1.98 11.70 18.22
N ARG A 333 3.28 11.67 18.60
CA ARG A 333 3.85 12.56 19.62
C ARG A 333 3.59 14.06 19.34
N ASN A 334 3.62 14.46 18.08
CA ASN A 334 3.51 15.86 17.66
C ASN A 334 2.10 16.23 17.16
N ALA A 335 1.07 15.41 17.41
CA ALA A 335 -0.30 15.66 16.93
C ALA A 335 -0.84 17.04 17.34
N LYS A 336 -0.65 17.43 18.61
CA LYS A 336 -1.09 18.75 19.11
C LYS A 336 -0.40 19.91 18.39
N GLU A 337 0.88 19.75 18.04
CA GLU A 337 1.62 20.79 17.35
C GLU A 337 1.18 20.89 15.89
N PHE A 338 0.99 19.74 15.23
CA PHE A 338 0.39 19.68 13.90
C PHE A 338 -0.97 20.38 13.84
N SER A 339 -1.85 20.16 14.83
CA SER A 339 -3.15 20.85 14.89
C SER A 339 -3.02 22.37 14.99
N LYS A 340 -2.09 22.88 15.81
CA LYS A 340 -1.86 24.33 15.90
C LYS A 340 -1.38 24.91 14.57
N ILE A 341 -0.44 24.22 13.91
CA ILE A 341 0.06 24.61 12.59
C ILE A 341 -1.10 24.61 11.59
N LYS A 342 -1.95 23.58 11.59
CA LYS A 342 -3.15 23.52 10.75
C LYS A 342 -4.07 24.72 10.97
N ASP A 343 -4.35 25.09 12.21
CA ASP A 343 -5.25 26.22 12.51
C ASP A 343 -4.67 27.57 12.03
N VAL A 344 -3.33 27.71 12.03
CA VAL A 344 -2.65 28.87 11.45
C VAL A 344 -2.67 28.87 9.92
N TYR A 345 -2.53 27.69 9.31
CA TYR A 345 -2.45 27.54 7.86
C TYR A 345 -3.81 27.59 7.18
N ASP A 346 -4.87 27.12 7.84
CA ASP A 346 -6.24 27.02 7.31
C ASP A 346 -7.29 27.46 8.36
N PRO A 347 -7.28 28.73 8.80
CA PRO A 347 -8.14 29.21 9.89
C PRO A 347 -9.64 29.20 9.55
N LEU A 348 -9.98 29.10 8.26
CA LEU A 348 -11.36 29.05 7.77
C LEU A 348 -11.79 27.63 7.38
N GLY A 349 -10.90 26.63 7.50
CA GLY A 349 -11.21 25.25 7.15
C GLY A 349 -11.43 25.02 5.64
N LEU A 350 -10.82 25.82 4.76
CA LEU A 350 -10.99 25.71 3.30
C LEU A 350 -10.36 24.43 2.72
N PHE A 351 -9.32 23.91 3.40
CA PHE A 351 -8.63 22.67 3.03
C PHE A 351 -8.99 21.50 3.94
N SER A 352 -9.97 21.71 4.83
CA SER A 352 -10.48 20.71 5.74
C SER A 352 -11.86 20.22 5.27
N SER A 353 -12.14 18.94 5.45
CA SER A 353 -13.46 18.33 5.34
C SER A 353 -13.90 17.76 6.68
N GLU A 354 -15.19 17.45 6.80
CA GLU A 354 -15.75 16.69 7.95
C GLU A 354 -14.91 15.44 8.23
N TRP A 355 -14.64 14.65 7.18
CA TRP A 355 -13.83 13.44 7.29
C TRP A 355 -12.39 13.70 7.75
N THR A 356 -11.70 14.74 7.23
CA THR A 356 -10.34 15.04 7.71
C THR A 356 -10.33 15.51 9.17
N ASN A 357 -11.36 16.24 9.61
CA ASN A 357 -11.47 16.67 11.01
C ASN A 357 -11.71 15.47 11.93
N GLU A 358 -12.52 14.50 11.49
CA GLU A 358 -12.74 13.24 12.19
C GLU A 358 -11.46 12.39 12.31
N VAL A 359 -10.74 12.17 11.21
CA VAL A 359 -9.49 11.41 11.18
C VAL A 359 -8.40 12.06 12.04
N LEU A 360 -8.37 13.40 12.08
CA LEU A 360 -7.44 14.16 12.93
C LEU A 360 -7.92 14.32 14.38
N GLY A 361 -9.05 13.71 14.76
CA GLY A 361 -9.59 13.77 16.13
C GLY A 361 -10.06 15.17 16.55
N LEU A 362 -10.32 16.06 15.59
CA LEU A 362 -10.86 17.41 15.81
C LEU A 362 -12.39 17.42 15.90
N GLN A 363 -13.03 16.37 15.37
CA GLN A 363 -14.47 16.20 15.38
C GLN A 363 -14.83 14.74 15.67
N ASN A 364 -15.97 14.51 16.30
CA ASN A 364 -16.57 13.17 16.39
C ASN A 364 -17.28 12.81 15.08
N GLY A 365 -17.41 11.52 14.78
CA GLY A 365 -18.15 11.03 13.61
C GLY A 365 -17.41 9.96 12.82
N LEU A 366 -16.11 9.79 13.09
CA LEU A 366 -15.28 8.77 12.43
C LEU A 366 -15.88 7.36 12.53
N THR A 367 -16.36 7.01 13.73
CA THR A 367 -17.11 5.78 13.96
C THR A 367 -18.60 6.04 13.71
N VAL A 368 -19.18 5.33 12.75
CA VAL A 368 -20.58 5.49 12.34
C VAL A 368 -21.41 4.33 12.87
N ASP A 369 -22.34 4.61 13.77
CA ASP A 369 -23.30 3.62 14.27
C ASP A 369 -24.51 3.53 13.33
N LYS A 370 -24.50 2.52 12.46
CA LYS A 370 -25.61 2.20 11.56
C LYS A 370 -25.69 0.70 11.30
N LYS A 371 -26.84 0.24 10.80
CA LYS A 371 -27.01 -1.14 10.32
C LYS A 371 -25.90 -1.47 9.31
N GLY A 372 -25.17 -2.57 9.54
CA GLY A 372 -24.10 -3.02 8.66
C GLY A 372 -22.77 -2.26 8.78
N CYS A 373 -22.61 -1.32 9.73
CA CYS A 373 -21.42 -0.48 9.81
C CYS A 373 -20.10 -1.25 9.93
N ALA A 374 -20.09 -2.41 10.58
CA ALA A 374 -18.87 -3.18 10.80
C ALA A 374 -18.38 -3.83 9.50
N LEU A 375 -19.28 -4.34 8.66
CA LEU A 375 -18.96 -4.89 7.34
C LEU A 375 -18.39 -3.83 6.39
N GLU A 376 -18.73 -2.55 6.59
CA GLU A 376 -18.18 -1.42 5.84
C GLU A 376 -16.89 -0.86 6.46
N GLY A 377 -16.42 -1.41 7.59
CA GLY A 377 -15.27 -0.88 8.33
C GLY A 377 -15.47 0.51 8.93
N LEU A 378 -16.73 0.87 9.21
CA LEU A 378 -17.13 2.15 9.79
C LEU A 378 -17.28 2.09 11.31
N CYS A 379 -17.34 0.90 11.90
CA CYS A 379 -17.45 0.70 13.34
C CYS A 379 -16.85 -0.64 13.76
N ILE A 380 -16.46 -0.76 15.03
CA ILE A 380 -16.28 -2.07 15.67
C ILE A 380 -17.66 -2.59 16.06
N CYS A 381 -17.98 -3.84 15.72
CA CYS A 381 -19.29 -4.37 16.05
C CYS A 381 -19.49 -4.45 17.58
N SER A 382 -20.64 -4.00 18.06
CA SER A 382 -21.08 -4.16 19.46
C SER A 382 -22.45 -4.82 19.54
N LEU A 383 -23.29 -4.57 18.53
CA LEU A 383 -24.60 -5.19 18.34
C LEU A 383 -24.59 -6.06 17.09
N ASP A 384 -25.42 -7.10 17.09
CA ASP A 384 -25.54 -8.00 15.94
C ASP A 384 -26.00 -7.26 14.67
N ILE A 385 -26.80 -6.20 14.81
CA ILE A 385 -27.28 -5.37 13.68
C ILE A 385 -26.14 -4.69 12.89
N HIS A 386 -24.95 -4.53 13.49
CA HIS A 386 -23.76 -4.00 12.80
C HIS A 386 -23.19 -5.00 11.78
N CYS A 387 -23.52 -6.29 11.93
CA CYS A 387 -22.98 -7.39 11.14
C CYS A 387 -23.97 -7.98 10.13
N ALA A 388 -25.14 -7.38 9.90
CA ALA A 388 -26.20 -7.93 9.03
C ALA A 388 -26.71 -9.35 9.43
N PRO A 389 -27.46 -9.48 10.54
CA PRO A 389 -28.01 -10.75 11.03
C PRO A 389 -28.91 -11.46 10.03
N SER A 390 -29.60 -10.71 9.16
CA SER A 390 -30.43 -11.26 8.08
C SER A 390 -29.63 -12.09 7.08
N ALA A 391 -28.31 -11.91 7.00
CA ALA A 391 -27.40 -12.70 6.18
C ALA A 391 -26.69 -13.83 6.96
N GLY A 392 -26.99 -13.98 8.26
CA GLY A 392 -26.42 -14.99 9.16
C GLY A 392 -25.13 -14.56 9.87
N TYR A 393 -24.80 -13.27 9.84
CA TYR A 393 -23.59 -12.71 10.45
C TYR A 393 -23.93 -11.97 11.74
N TYR A 394 -23.14 -12.24 12.77
CA TYR A 394 -23.39 -11.77 14.13
C TYR A 394 -22.10 -11.26 14.75
N CYS A 395 -22.23 -10.31 15.67
CA CYS A 395 -21.07 -9.71 16.30
C CYS A 395 -20.51 -10.65 17.38
N ARG A 396 -19.29 -11.17 17.18
CA ARG A 396 -18.68 -12.15 18.08
C ARG A 396 -17.25 -11.75 18.45
N PRO A 397 -16.71 -12.26 19.57
CA PRO A 397 -15.31 -12.08 19.90
C PRO A 397 -14.40 -12.72 18.85
N GLY A 398 -13.20 -12.16 18.67
CA GLY A 398 -12.14 -12.76 17.88
C GLY A 398 -11.74 -14.17 18.35
N LYS A 399 -11.06 -14.91 17.48
CA LYS A 399 -10.62 -16.29 17.72
C LYS A 399 -9.34 -16.34 18.55
N VAL A 400 -8.35 -15.51 18.23
CA VAL A 400 -7.05 -15.40 18.93
C VAL A 400 -7.03 -14.15 19.82
N TYR A 401 -7.46 -13.00 19.30
CA TYR A 401 -7.59 -11.76 20.06
C TYR A 401 -9.02 -11.60 20.57
N LYS A 402 -9.25 -11.98 21.83
CA LYS A 402 -10.59 -12.03 22.42
C LYS A 402 -11.26 -10.67 22.60
N ASP A 403 -10.47 -9.60 22.63
CA ASP A 403 -11.01 -8.24 22.71
C ASP A 403 -11.45 -7.71 21.34
N ALA A 404 -11.00 -8.33 20.24
CA ALA A 404 -11.53 -8.00 18.92
C ALA A 404 -13.01 -8.37 18.83
N ARG A 405 -13.77 -7.55 18.09
CA ARG A 405 -15.18 -7.80 17.79
C ARG A 405 -15.36 -7.86 16.30
N VAL A 406 -15.85 -8.99 15.81
CA VAL A 406 -15.85 -9.33 14.39
C VAL A 406 -17.20 -9.88 13.95
N CYS A 407 -17.54 -9.64 12.69
CA CYS A 407 -18.76 -10.11 12.06
C CYS A 407 -18.60 -11.57 11.62
N THR A 408 -18.84 -12.47 12.58
CA THR A 408 -18.77 -13.92 12.34
C THR A 408 -20.08 -14.45 11.80
N ARG A 409 -20.00 -15.20 10.71
CA ARG A 409 -21.14 -15.98 10.23
C ARG A 409 -21.37 -17.19 11.12
N LEU A 410 -22.60 -17.35 11.60
CA LEU A 410 -23.04 -18.54 12.29
C LEU A 410 -23.85 -19.40 11.32
N THR A 411 -23.39 -20.60 11.06
CA THR A 411 -24.20 -21.62 10.39
C THR A 411 -25.18 -22.18 11.42
N SER A 412 -26.47 -22.09 11.13
CA SER A 412 -27.50 -22.91 11.79
C SER A 412 -27.24 -24.38 11.54
#